data_AF-E3S5A1-F1
#
_entry.id   AF-E3S5A1-F1
#
_cell.length_a   1.000
_cell.length_b   1.000
_cell.length_c   1.000
_cell.angle_alpha   90.00
_cell.angle_beta   90.00
_cell.angle_gamma   90.00
#
_symmetry.space_group_name_H-M   'P 1'
#
loop_
_entity.id
_entity.type
_entity.pdbx_description
1 polymer ?
#
loop_
_entity_poly.entity_id
_entity_poly.type
_entity_poly.pdbx_seq_one_letter_code
_entity_poly.pdbx_strand_id
1 'polypeptide(L)'
;MQFTTPFAFLALAFSVAANPTPSDMGAWNATVETKGSEHELFAMFVSDSYPMGIRCQCNGTICRPQTFSWEYNGALLNLSLNVEKPDRMTVFGSAPLVLDPVTKSGNVIVHVTSATA
;
A
#
# COMPACT_ATOMS: atom_id res chain seq x y z
N MET A 1 0.49 34.48 -55.28
CA MET A 1 0.01 33.87 -54.01
C MET A 1 0.59 32.49 -53.96
N GLN A 2 1.54 32.24 -53.07
CA GLN A 2 2.26 30.97 -52.97
C GLN A 2 1.80 30.29 -51.69
N PHE A 3 0.96 29.26 -51.82
CA PHE A 3 0.47 28.47 -50.69
C PHE A 3 1.45 27.35 -50.40
N THR A 4 2.01 27.40 -49.19
CA THR A 4 2.84 26.41 -48.54
C THR A 4 1.97 25.28 -47.99
N THR A 5 2.33 24.02 -48.21
CA THR A 5 1.78 22.88 -47.46
C THR A 5 2.93 22.10 -46.82
N PRO A 6 3.07 22.12 -45.48
CA PRO A 6 4.03 21.27 -44.80
C PRO A 6 3.44 19.88 -44.51
N PHE A 7 4.32 18.91 -44.70
CA PHE A 7 4.25 17.50 -44.33
C PHE A 7 3.49 17.23 -43.01
N ALA A 8 2.50 16.36 -43.10
CA ALA A 8 1.86 15.73 -41.95
C ALA A 8 2.78 14.62 -41.40
N PHE A 9 3.49 14.93 -40.32
CA PHE A 9 4.09 13.91 -39.46
C PHE A 9 2.99 13.35 -38.55
N LEU A 10 2.49 12.15 -38.87
CA LEU A 10 1.79 11.32 -37.88
C LEU A 10 2.84 10.80 -36.89
N ALA A 11 2.97 11.45 -35.74
CA ALA A 11 3.64 10.88 -34.59
C ALA A 11 2.70 9.87 -33.92
N LEU A 12 3.10 8.60 -33.89
CA LEU A 12 2.52 7.56 -33.06
C LEU A 12 2.73 7.93 -31.59
N ALA A 13 1.71 8.51 -30.95
CA ALA A 13 1.66 8.63 -29.51
C ALA A 13 1.38 7.24 -28.92
N PHE A 14 2.44 6.52 -28.58
CA PHE A 14 2.35 5.42 -27.63
C PHE A 14 2.01 6.04 -26.27
N SER A 15 0.74 5.97 -25.88
CA SER A 15 0.31 6.21 -24.51
C SER A 15 0.90 5.12 -23.63
N VAL A 16 2.08 5.38 -23.06
CA VAL A 16 2.55 4.66 -21.89
C VAL A 16 1.53 4.93 -20.80
N ALA A 17 0.67 3.95 -20.53
CA ALA A 17 -0.08 3.91 -19.27
C ALA A 17 0.99 3.92 -18.18
N ALA A 18 1.12 5.07 -17.50
CA ALA A 18 1.95 5.18 -16.32
C ALA A 18 1.28 4.30 -15.26
N ASN A 19 1.65 3.02 -15.20
CA ASN A 19 1.44 2.24 -14.00
C ASN A 19 2.16 3.02 -12.90
N PRO A 20 1.46 3.58 -11.90
CA PRO A 20 2.11 4.26 -10.81
C PRO A 20 3.16 3.31 -10.26
N THR A 21 4.39 3.79 -10.11
CA THR A 21 5.42 3.04 -9.42
C THR A 21 4.85 2.65 -8.05
N PRO A 22 4.99 1.39 -7.59
CA PRO A 22 4.27 0.93 -6.40
C PRO A 22 4.46 1.80 -5.15
N SER A 23 5.60 2.47 -5.02
CA SER A 23 5.88 3.45 -3.95
C SER A 23 4.90 4.63 -3.91
N ASP A 24 4.28 4.97 -5.04
CA ASP A 24 3.38 6.11 -5.21
C ASP A 24 1.92 5.72 -4.93
N MET A 25 1.65 4.44 -4.69
CA MET A 25 0.30 3.92 -4.41
C MET A 25 -0.08 4.06 -2.93
N GLY A 26 0.85 4.51 -2.09
CA GLY A 26 0.64 4.78 -0.67
C GLY A 26 1.58 4.03 0.25
N ALA A 27 1.35 4.19 1.55
CA ALA A 27 2.07 3.50 2.59
C ALA A 27 1.18 3.26 3.81
N TRP A 28 1.53 2.26 4.61
CA TRP A 28 0.97 2.05 5.94
C TRP A 28 1.93 2.55 7.00
N ASN A 29 1.43 3.30 7.97
CA ASN A 29 2.09 3.40 9.27
C ASN A 29 1.54 2.28 10.17
N ALA A 30 2.35 1.26 10.42
CA ALA A 30 1.94 0.03 11.09
C ALA A 30 2.67 -0.19 12.42
N THR A 31 1.91 -0.55 13.44
CA THR A 31 2.38 -0.92 14.77
C THR A 31 1.91 -2.34 15.08
N VAL A 32 2.85 -3.21 15.41
CA VAL A 32 2.57 -4.55 15.95
C VAL A 32 2.82 -4.50 17.45
N GLU A 33 1.90 -5.04 18.23
CA GLU A 33 2.05 -5.23 19.67
C GLU A 33 1.77 -6.69 20.02
N THR A 34 2.52 -7.24 20.97
CA THR A 34 2.25 -8.59 21.49
C THR A 34 1.54 -8.47 22.84
N LYS A 35 0.37 -9.09 22.94
CA LYS A 35 -0.38 -9.24 24.20
C LYS A 35 -0.49 -10.72 24.54
N GLY A 36 0.33 -11.15 25.49
CA GLY A 36 0.42 -12.57 25.86
C GLY A 36 1.00 -13.39 24.70
N SER A 37 0.23 -14.35 24.19
CA SER A 37 0.59 -15.17 23.03
C SER A 37 0.05 -14.64 21.70
N GLU A 38 -0.75 -13.57 21.73
CA GLU A 38 -1.38 -13.00 20.54
C GLU A 38 -0.66 -11.73 20.09
N HIS A 39 -0.72 -11.47 18.79
CA HIS A 39 -0.24 -10.23 18.20
C HIS A 39 -1.42 -9.39 17.73
N GLU A 40 -1.43 -8.12 18.10
CA GLU A 40 -2.35 -7.10 17.59
C GLU A 40 -1.62 -6.24 16.57
N LEU A 41 -2.34 -5.83 15.52
CA LEU A 41 -1.82 -4.91 14.52
C LEU A 41 -2.72 -3.68 14.42
N PHE A 42 -2.09 -2.51 14.44
CA PHE A 42 -2.71 -1.24 14.10
C PHE A 42 -1.97 -0.63 12.91
N ALA A 43 -2.65 -0.41 11.80
CA ALA A 43 -2.07 0.20 10.61
C ALA A 43 -2.95 1.33 10.08
N MET A 44 -2.34 2.40 9.60
CA MET A 44 -3.04 3.48 8.89
C MET A 44 -2.50 3.53 7.46
N PHE A 45 -3.32 3.11 6.49
CA PHE A 45 -2.98 3.24 5.08
C PHE A 45 -3.24 4.67 4.61
N VAL A 46 -2.28 5.32 3.97
CA VAL A 46 -2.43 6.67 3.40
C VAL A 46 -1.93 6.66 1.96
N SER A 47 -2.71 7.29 1.08
CA SER A 47 -2.36 7.51 -0.33
C SER A 47 -3.07 8.78 -0.83
N ASP A 48 -2.75 9.22 -2.04
CA ASP A 48 -3.38 10.39 -2.66
C ASP A 48 -4.91 10.23 -2.81
N SER A 49 -5.38 9.00 -3.06
CA SER A 49 -6.81 8.69 -3.14
C SER A 49 -7.50 8.55 -1.77
N TYR A 50 -6.72 8.42 -0.69
CA TYR A 50 -7.17 8.28 0.69
C TYR A 50 -6.37 9.19 1.63
N PRO A 51 -6.50 10.53 1.51
CA PRO A 51 -5.68 11.47 2.29
C PRO A 51 -6.02 11.47 3.78
N MET A 52 -7.24 11.07 4.15
CA MET A 52 -7.65 10.87 5.55
C MET A 52 -7.19 9.52 6.13
N GLY A 53 -6.69 8.65 5.26
CA GLY A 53 -6.25 7.30 5.56
C GLY A 53 -7.38 6.28 5.74
N ILE A 54 -7.02 5.00 5.62
CA ILE A 54 -7.86 3.86 5.97
C ILE A 54 -7.27 3.22 7.22
N ARG A 55 -8.04 3.26 8.31
CA ARG A 55 -7.66 2.61 9.56
C ARG A 55 -7.85 1.11 9.44
N CYS A 56 -6.74 0.39 9.60
CA CYS A 56 -6.66 -1.06 9.62
C CYS A 56 -6.32 -1.51 11.05
N GLN A 57 -7.12 -2.40 11.62
CA GLN A 57 -6.89 -2.92 12.97
C GLN A 57 -7.25 -4.39 13.02
N CYS A 58 -6.35 -5.19 13.57
CA CYS A 58 -6.56 -6.61 13.81
C CYS A 58 -6.43 -6.91 15.30
N ASN A 59 -7.44 -7.56 15.85
CA ASN A 59 -7.44 -8.10 17.21
C ASN A 59 -7.58 -9.62 17.10
N GLY A 60 -6.48 -10.33 17.36
CA GLY A 60 -6.35 -11.75 17.06
C GLY A 60 -6.57 -12.03 15.57
N THR A 61 -7.58 -12.86 15.26
CA THR A 61 -7.92 -13.25 13.88
C THR A 61 -8.88 -12.31 13.17
N ILE A 62 -9.43 -11.31 13.87
CA ILE A 62 -10.47 -10.43 13.33
C ILE A 62 -9.83 -9.10 12.91
N CYS A 63 -9.86 -8.83 11.60
CA CYS A 63 -9.36 -7.60 11.01
C CYS A 63 -10.50 -6.68 10.53
N ARG A 64 -10.29 -5.37 10.68
CA ARG A 64 -11.13 -4.30 10.10
C ARG A 64 -10.24 -3.33 9.32
N PRO A 65 -10.58 -2.97 8.07
CA PRO A 65 -11.68 -3.55 7.26
C PRO A 65 -11.47 -5.05 7.01
N GLN A 66 -12.52 -5.79 6.66
CA GLN A 66 -12.41 -7.24 6.40
C GLN A 66 -11.54 -7.57 5.17
N THR A 67 -11.29 -6.58 4.33
CA THR A 67 -10.40 -6.66 3.17
C THR A 67 -8.92 -6.48 3.53
N PHE A 68 -8.62 -6.19 4.81
CA PHE A 68 -7.27 -6.05 5.29
C PHE A 68 -6.76 -7.37 5.84
N SER A 69 -5.54 -7.75 5.46
CA SER A 69 -4.83 -8.89 6.02
C SER A 69 -3.38 -8.56 6.30
N TRP A 70 -2.76 -9.34 7.18
CA TRP A 70 -1.39 -9.12 7.59
C TRP A 70 -0.74 -10.42 8.04
N GLU A 71 0.58 -10.46 7.96
CA GLU A 71 1.41 -11.57 8.41
C GLU A 71 2.71 -11.02 9.01
N TYR A 72 3.13 -11.58 10.14
CA TYR A 72 4.40 -11.24 10.78
C TYR A 72 5.16 -12.51 11.15
N ASN A 73 6.37 -12.65 10.61
CA ASN A 73 7.21 -13.85 10.81
C ASN A 73 8.34 -13.65 11.84
N GLY A 74 8.29 -12.57 12.62
CA GLY A 74 9.33 -12.22 13.60
C GLY A 74 10.43 -11.28 13.09
N ALA A 75 10.49 -11.01 11.78
CA ALA A 75 11.44 -10.07 11.19
C ALA A 75 10.85 -9.22 10.06
N LEU A 76 9.82 -9.71 9.39
CA LEU A 76 9.18 -9.07 8.26
C LEU A 76 7.68 -8.97 8.51
N LEU A 77 7.13 -7.78 8.29
CA LEU A 77 5.69 -7.51 8.30
C LEU A 77 5.21 -7.40 6.85
N ASN A 78 4.24 -8.24 6.49
CA ASN A 78 3.55 -8.21 5.21
C ASN A 78 2.11 -7.71 5.43
N LEU A 79 1.67 -6.77 4.62
CA LEU A 79 0.34 -6.17 4.67
C LEU A 79 -0.35 -6.29 3.31
N SER A 80 -1.66 -6.52 3.32
CA SER A 80 -2.49 -6.35 2.13
C SER A 80 -3.84 -5.71 2.45
N LEU A 81 -4.37 -4.97 1.49
CA LEU A 81 -5.64 -4.27 1.62
C LEU A 81 -6.33 -4.16 0.26
N ASN A 82 -7.62 -4.50 0.19
CA ASN A 82 -8.42 -4.10 -0.98
C ASN A 82 -8.85 -2.64 -0.83
N VAL A 83 -8.53 -1.85 -1.84
CA VAL A 83 -8.93 -0.46 -2.01
C VAL A 83 -9.93 -0.35 -3.15
N GLU A 84 -10.77 0.68 -3.10
CA GLU A 84 -11.79 0.96 -4.13
C GLU A 84 -11.42 2.16 -5.02
N LYS A 85 -10.44 2.96 -4.60
CA LYS A 85 -9.96 4.15 -5.29
C LYS A 85 -8.44 4.04 -5.48
N PRO A 86 -7.88 4.62 -6.55
CA PRO A 86 -8.59 5.22 -7.68
C PRO A 86 -9.38 4.18 -8.49
N ASP A 87 -8.94 2.93 -8.46
CA ASP A 87 -9.63 1.77 -9.01
C ASP A 87 -9.72 0.65 -7.95
N ARG A 88 -10.59 -0.33 -8.19
CA ARG A 88 -10.68 -1.52 -7.33
C ARG A 88 -9.45 -2.40 -7.53
N MET A 89 -8.67 -2.57 -6.48
CA MET A 89 -7.47 -3.39 -6.49
C MET A 89 -7.08 -3.82 -5.07
N THR A 90 -6.27 -4.86 -4.97
CA THR A 90 -5.54 -5.23 -3.75
C THR A 90 -4.14 -4.63 -3.81
N VAL A 91 -3.77 -3.85 -2.80
CA VAL A 91 -2.40 -3.35 -2.62
C VAL A 91 -1.66 -4.21 -1.60
N PHE A 92 -0.36 -4.38 -1.80
CA PHE A 92 0.52 -5.17 -0.95
C PHE A 92 1.75 -4.37 -0.56
N GLY A 93 2.27 -4.61 0.64
CA GLY A 93 3.51 -4.04 1.11
C GLY A 93 4.23 -4.95 2.08
N SER A 94 5.55 -4.82 2.14
CA SER A 94 6.41 -5.57 3.05
C SER A 94 7.49 -4.66 3.62
N ALA A 95 7.75 -4.75 4.92
CA ALA A 95 8.85 -4.03 5.55
C ALA A 95 9.46 -4.84 6.70
N PRO A 96 10.77 -4.69 6.95
CA PRO A 96 11.40 -5.29 8.12
C PRO A 96 10.86 -4.63 9.39
N LEU A 97 10.49 -5.45 10.36
CA LEU A 97 10.01 -5.00 11.66
C LEU A 97 10.65 -5.87 12.75
N VAL A 98 11.25 -5.22 13.73
CA VAL A 98 11.78 -5.87 14.92
C VAL A 98 11.03 -5.31 16.12
N LEU A 99 10.46 -6.18 16.93
CA LEU A 99 9.77 -5.77 18.16
C LEU A 99 10.80 -5.46 19.24
N ASP A 100 10.53 -4.39 19.99
CA ASP A 100 11.28 -4.09 21.20
C ASP A 100 11.06 -5.22 22.22
N PRO A 101 12.14 -5.79 22.80
CA PRO A 101 12.03 -6.94 23.69
C PRO A 101 11.38 -6.59 25.04
N VAL A 102 11.36 -5.32 25.44
CA VAL A 102 10.79 -4.81 26.69
C VAL A 102 9.31 -4.47 26.50
N THR A 103 8.97 -3.64 25.50
CA THR A 103 7.58 -3.22 25.28
C THR A 103 6.77 -4.22 24.46
N LYS A 104 7.45 -5.21 23.84
CA LYS A 104 6.86 -6.19 22.92
C LYS A 104 6.11 -5.55 21.76
N SER A 105 6.52 -4.33 21.38
CA SER A 105 5.91 -3.55 20.32
C SER A 105 6.94 -3.03 19.34
N GLY A 106 6.51 -2.74 18.12
CA GLY A 106 7.35 -2.13 17.10
C GLY A 106 6.50 -1.38 16.09
N ASN A 107 7.08 -0.32 15.51
CA ASN A 107 6.44 0.52 14.51
C ASN A 107 7.29 0.57 13.24
N VAL A 108 6.65 0.54 12.07
CA VAL A 108 7.31 0.63 10.77
C VAL A 108 6.41 1.30 9.74
N ILE A 109 7.03 2.03 8.81
CA ILE A 109 6.35 2.49 7.59
C ILE A 109 6.51 1.43 6.51
N VAL A 110 5.40 0.87 6.05
CA VAL A 110 5.34 -0.12 4.98
C VAL A 110 4.92 0.58 3.70
N HIS A 111 5.80 0.69 2.72
CA HIS A 111 5.41 1.21 1.41
C HIS A 111 4.65 0.15 0.62
N VAL A 112 3.71 0.57 -0.22
CA VAL A 112 3.13 -0.33 -1.23
C VAL A 112 4.24 -0.76 -2.19
N THR A 113 4.36 -2.07 -2.41
CA THR A 113 5.39 -2.68 -3.29
C THR A 113 4.77 -3.32 -4.52
N SER A 114 3.48 -3.65 -4.49
CA SER A 114 2.74 -4.15 -5.65
C SER A 114 1.24 -3.97 -5.48
N ALA A 115 0.48 -4.05 -6.59
CA ALA A 115 -0.97 -4.07 -6.58
C ALA A 115 -1.52 -5.00 -7.68
N THR A 116 -2.69 -5.58 -7.44
CA THR A 116 -3.42 -6.46 -8.39
C THR A 116 -4.88 -6.08 -8.46
N ALA A 117 -5.44 -5.94 -9.66
CA ALA A 117 -6.87 -5.67 -9.88
C ALA A 117 -7.70 -6.94 -9.92
#